data_AF-A0A1Q7UV46-F1
#
_entry.id   AF-A0A1Q7UV46-F1
#
_cell.length_a   1.000
_cell.length_b   1.000
_cell.length_c   1.000
_cell.angle_alpha   90.00
_cell.angle_beta   90.00
_cell.angle_gamma   90.00
#
_symmetry.space_group_name_H-M   'P 1'
#
loop_
_entity.id
_entity.type
_entity.pdbx_description
1 polymer ?
#
loop_
_entity_poly.entity_id
_entity_poly.type
_entity_poly.pdbx_seq_one_letter_code
_entity_poly.pdbx_strand_id
1 'polypeptide(L)'
;MGGDIIGLVAVVMGLGIPLGAMYTYYRVRKLRSEERIAAIARGVDIPMQPELTQVARSRRWGILLVSGAIGYILTFALIAQIEHEPETWVAAALGIIPLAVGIGYFVDWTMIRRDARAS
;
A
#
# COMPACT_ATOMS: atom_id res chain seq x y z
N MET A 1 -4.48 -26.86 22.47
CA MET A 1 -3.74 -25.73 23.08
C MET A 1 -2.95 -24.90 22.07
N GLY A 2 -2.36 -25.46 21.00
CA GLY A 2 -1.65 -24.65 19.97
C GLY A 2 -2.56 -23.77 19.09
N GLY A 3 -3.77 -24.24 18.74
CA GLY A 3 -4.69 -23.52 17.85
C GLY A 3 -5.21 -22.19 18.41
N ASP A 4 -5.55 -22.13 19.70
CA ASP A 4 -6.05 -20.89 20.33
C ASP A 4 -4.98 -19.80 20.39
N ILE A 5 -3.72 -20.19 20.62
CA ILE A 5 -2.58 -19.27 20.62
C ILE A 5 -2.33 -18.72 19.22
N ILE A 6 -2.40 -19.57 18.19
CA ILE A 6 -2.27 -19.14 16.78
C ILE A 6 -3.38 -18.16 16.41
N GLY A 7 -4.63 -18.45 16.78
CA GLY A 7 -5.77 -17.56 16.54
C GLY A 7 -5.64 -16.21 17.24
N LEU A 8 -5.23 -16.20 18.52
CA LEU A 8 -4.99 -14.97 19.28
C LEU A 8 -3.88 -14.12 18.63
N VAL A 9 -2.76 -14.73 18.24
CA VAL A 9 -1.64 -14.04 17.59
C VAL A 9 -2.07 -13.45 16.26
N ALA A 10 -2.85 -14.18 15.46
CA ALA A 10 -3.36 -13.70 14.17
C ALA A 10 -4.23 -12.45 14.33
N VAL A 11 -5.11 -12.42 15.33
CA VAL A 11 -5.98 -11.25 15.61
C VAL A 11 -5.16 -10.05 16.11
N VAL A 12 -4.25 -10.28 17.05
CA VAL A 12 -3.41 -9.21 17.62
C VAL A 12 -2.51 -8.59 16.56
N MET A 13 -1.90 -9.40 15.69
CA MET A 13 -1.08 -8.89 14.59
C MET A 13 -1.93 -8.24 13.49
N GLY A 14 -3.06 -8.86 13.15
CA GLY A 14 -3.98 -8.37 12.12
C GLY A 14 -4.57 -7.01 12.44
N LEU A 15 -4.82 -6.69 13.72
CA LEU A 15 -5.32 -5.38 14.15
C LEU A 15 -4.19 -4.44 14.63
N GLY A 16 -3.19 -4.97 15.32
CA GLY A 16 -2.10 -4.19 15.90
C GLY A 16 -1.21 -3.53 14.85
N ILE A 17 -0.89 -4.25 13.75
CA ILE A 17 -0.04 -3.70 12.69
C ILE A 17 -0.74 -2.54 11.96
N PRO A 18 -1.99 -2.67 11.47
CA PRO A 18 -2.69 -1.54 10.85
C PRO A 18 -2.90 -0.37 11.80
N LEU A 19 -3.26 -0.61 13.06
CA LEU A 19 -3.42 0.46 14.05
C LEU A 19 -2.10 1.20 14.32
N GLY A 20 -0.99 0.47 14.48
CA GLY A 20 0.32 1.06 14.67
C GLY A 20 0.81 1.84 13.43
N ALA A 21 0.59 1.29 12.23
CA ALA A 21 0.89 1.96 10.97
C ALA A 21 0.05 3.24 10.82
N MET A 22 -1.22 3.20 11.17
CA MET A 22 -2.11 4.35 11.09
C MET A 22 -1.74 5.43 12.12
N TYR A 23 -1.43 5.04 13.36
CA TYR A 23 -0.96 5.96 14.39
C TYR A 23 0.34 6.65 14.00
N THR A 24 1.34 5.89 13.53
CA THR A 24 2.62 6.46 13.09
C THR A 24 2.45 7.38 11.89
N TYR A 25 1.62 7.01 10.92
CA TYR A 25 1.28 7.84 9.77
C TYR A 25 0.67 9.18 10.19
N TYR A 26 -0.37 9.15 11.04
CA TYR A 26 -1.01 10.38 11.52
C TYR A 26 -0.06 11.23 12.36
N ARG A 27 0.74 10.61 13.23
CA ARG A 27 1.67 11.31 14.10
C ARG A 27 2.75 12.04 13.31
N VAL A 28 3.37 11.38 12.33
CA VAL A 28 4.37 12.01 11.46
C VAL A 28 3.76 13.15 10.65
N ARG A 29 2.53 12.97 10.15
CA ARG A 29 1.84 14.00 9.37
C ARG A 29 1.47 15.21 10.22
N LYS A 30 1.03 15.01 11.46
CA LYS A 30 0.75 16.08 12.42
C LYS A 30 2.01 16.88 12.74
N LEU A 31 3.11 16.21 13.07
CA LEU A 31 4.39 16.86 13.37
C LEU A 31 4.88 17.71 12.19
N ARG A 32 4.84 17.18 10.96
CA ARG A 32 5.22 17.96 9.76
C ARG A 32 4.34 19.20 9.56
N SER A 33 3.04 19.12 9.85
CA SER A 33 2.14 20.27 9.76
C SER A 33 2.47 21.33 10.82
N GLU A 34 2.75 20.91 12.05
CA GLU A 34 3.14 21.82 13.14
C GLU A 34 4.50 22.49 12.86
N GLU A 35 5.48 21.72 12.38
CA GLU A 35 6.79 22.24 11.95
C GLU A 35 6.65 23.27 10.83
N ARG A 36 5.78 23.01 9.84
CA ARG A 36 5.50 23.96 8.76
C ARG A 36 4.89 25.26 9.28
N ILE A 37 3.91 25.19 10.18
CA ILE A 37 3.28 26.40 10.76
C ILE A 37 4.30 27.20 11.57
N ALA A 38 5.16 26.52 12.35
CA ALA A 38 6.22 27.16 13.11
C ALA A 38 7.28 27.81 12.22
N ALA A 39 7.63 27.20 11.10
CA ALA A 39 8.56 27.76 10.12
C ALA A 39 7.97 28.99 9.39
N ILE A 40 6.69 28.96 9.02
CA ILE A 40 5.96 30.13 8.48
C ILE A 40 5.97 31.28 9.49
N ALA A 41 5.67 31.00 10.77
CA ALA A 41 5.70 32.01 11.82
C ALA A 41 7.10 32.60 12.06
N ARG A 42 8.16 31.84 11.77
CA ARG A 42 9.55 32.28 11.84
C ARG A 42 10.05 32.94 10.54
N GLY A 43 9.20 33.05 9.51
CA GLY A 43 9.57 33.61 8.21
C GLY A 43 10.60 32.78 7.43
N VAL A 44 10.76 31.49 7.76
CA VAL A 44 11.69 30.59 7.07
C VAL A 44 11.03 30.03 5.82
N ASP A 45 11.74 30.11 4.69
CA ASP A 45 11.25 29.55 3.43
C ASP A 45 11.32 28.02 3.47
N ILE A 46 10.17 27.36 3.29
CA ILE A 46 10.05 25.91 3.45
C ILE A 46 10.21 25.28 2.06
N PRO A 47 11.25 24.47 1.81
CA PRO A 47 11.35 23.74 0.56
C PRO A 47 10.15 22.81 0.44
N MET A 48 9.23 23.15 -0.44
CA MET A 48 8.01 22.38 -0.63
C MET A 48 8.40 21.06 -1.28
N GLN A 49 8.18 19.94 -0.58
CA GLN A 49 8.37 18.62 -1.18
C GLN A 49 7.60 18.61 -2.51
N PRO A 50 8.23 18.23 -3.63
CA PRO A 50 7.58 18.24 -4.92
C PRO A 50 6.36 17.32 -4.82
N GLU A 51 5.17 17.93 -4.84
CA GLU A 51 3.93 17.16 -4.84
C GLU A 51 3.91 16.37 -6.13
N LEU A 52 3.96 15.04 -5.99
CA LEU A 52 3.81 14.17 -7.14
C LEU A 52 2.48 14.51 -7.81
N THR A 53 2.56 14.85 -9.09
CA THR A 53 1.38 15.03 -9.94
C THR A 53 0.50 13.79 -9.82
N GLN A 54 -0.81 13.97 -9.95
CA GLN A 54 -1.77 12.87 -9.84
C GLN A 54 -1.40 11.69 -10.77
N VAL A 55 -0.89 12.01 -11.96
CA VAL A 55 -0.34 11.06 -12.93
C VAL A 55 0.82 10.24 -12.35
N ALA A 56 1.83 10.89 -11.76
CA ALA A 56 2.98 10.18 -11.18
C ALA A 56 2.58 9.33 -9.96
N ARG A 57 1.61 9.80 -9.18
CA ARG A 57 1.08 9.08 -8.02
C ARG A 57 0.33 7.82 -8.44
N SER A 58 -0.57 7.93 -9.41
CA SER A 58 -1.37 6.80 -9.92
C SER A 58 -0.48 5.68 -10.47
N ARG A 59 0.51 6.03 -11.30
CA ARG A 59 1.52 5.07 -11.79
C ARG A 59 2.30 4.40 -10.65
N ARG A 60 2.73 5.15 -9.63
CA ARG A 60 3.50 4.58 -8.51
C ARG A 60 2.69 3.55 -7.74
N TRP A 61 1.42 3.84 -7.44
CA TRP A 61 0.53 2.90 -6.75
C TRP A 61 0.21 1.68 -7.61
N GLY A 62 -0.01 1.86 -8.91
CA GLY A 62 -0.18 0.74 -9.85
C GLY A 62 1.01 -0.20 -9.85
N ILE A 63 2.24 0.32 -9.96
CA ILE A 63 3.46 -0.50 -9.92
C ILE A 63 3.58 -1.25 -8.60
N LEU A 64 3.39 -0.57 -7.46
CA LEU A 64 3.53 -1.18 -6.13
C LEU A 64 2.51 -2.30 -5.88
N LEU A 65 1.25 -2.08 -6.29
CA LEU A 65 0.19 -3.07 -6.08
C LEU A 65 0.33 -4.27 -7.02
N VAL A 66 0.69 -4.05 -8.29
CA VAL A 66 0.94 -5.15 -9.23
C VAL A 66 2.16 -5.97 -8.82
N SER A 67 3.27 -5.32 -8.46
CA SER A 67 4.47 -6.06 -8.03
C SER A 67 4.25 -6.82 -6.73
N GLY A 68 3.57 -6.19 -5.75
CA GLY A 68 3.19 -6.83 -4.50
C GLY A 68 2.26 -8.02 -4.70
N ALA A 69 1.26 -7.89 -5.58
CA ALA A 69 0.34 -8.96 -5.91
C ALA A 69 1.02 -10.14 -6.60
N ILE A 70 1.87 -9.88 -7.61
CA ILE A 70 2.63 -10.92 -8.30
C ILE A 70 3.54 -11.66 -7.31
N GLY A 71 4.27 -10.92 -6.46
CA GLY A 71 5.12 -11.51 -5.43
C GLY A 71 4.34 -12.37 -4.44
N TYR A 72 3.18 -11.89 -3.99
CA TYR A 72 2.29 -12.63 -3.08
C TYR A 72 1.77 -13.91 -3.72
N ILE A 73 1.24 -13.84 -4.94
CA ILE A 73 0.74 -15.02 -5.67
C ILE A 73 1.86 -16.04 -5.87
N LEU A 74 3.03 -15.60 -6.34
CA LEU A 74 4.17 -16.49 -6.56
C LEU A 74 4.62 -17.16 -5.27
N THR A 75 4.67 -16.43 -4.16
CA THR A 75 5.08 -16.97 -2.87
C THR A 75 4.15 -18.09 -2.42
N PHE A 76 2.84 -17.84 -2.41
CA PHE A 76 1.87 -18.86 -1.99
C PHE A 76 1.72 -20.00 -3.00
N ALA A 77 1.87 -19.74 -4.29
CA ALA A 77 1.88 -20.79 -5.32
C ALA A 77 3.10 -21.73 -5.15
N LEU A 78 4.28 -21.18 -4.85
CA LEU A 78 5.48 -21.99 -4.59
C LEU A 78 5.32 -22.83 -3.31
N ILE A 79 4.77 -22.25 -2.24
CA ILE A 79 4.50 -23.00 -1.01
C ILE A 79 3.51 -24.14 -1.29
N ALA A 80 2.41 -23.87 -2.01
CA ALA A 80 1.43 -24.87 -2.38
C ALA A 80 2.02 -26.01 -3.21
N GLN A 81 2.99 -25.70 -4.09
CA GLN A 81 3.72 -26.70 -4.89
C GLN A 81 4.70 -27.53 -4.04
N ILE A 82 5.36 -26.92 -3.06
CA ILE A 82 6.35 -27.62 -2.20
C ILE A 82 5.64 -28.53 -1.19
N GLU A 83 4.66 -28.00 -0.47
CA GLU A 83 3.95 -28.70 0.61
C GLU A 83 2.83 -29.62 0.09
N HIS A 84 2.46 -29.52 -1.19
CA HIS A 84 1.37 -30.27 -1.82
C HIS A 84 0.00 -30.09 -1.13
N GLU A 85 -0.19 -28.99 -0.41
CA GLU A 85 -1.44 -28.65 0.27
C GLU A 85 -2.36 -27.83 -0.65
N PRO A 86 -3.55 -28.34 -1.02
CA PRO A 86 -4.46 -27.64 -1.92
C PRO A 86 -5.04 -26.36 -1.31
N GLU A 87 -5.21 -26.30 0.01
CA GLU A 87 -5.77 -25.15 0.73
C GLU A 87 -4.90 -23.89 0.60
N THR A 88 -3.58 -24.05 0.38
CA THR A 88 -2.65 -22.94 0.19
C THR A 88 -2.91 -22.16 -1.11
N TRP A 89 -3.53 -22.79 -2.12
CA TRP A 89 -3.94 -22.10 -3.34
C TRP A 89 -5.02 -21.05 -3.09
N VAL A 90 -5.86 -21.23 -2.06
CA VAL A 90 -6.87 -20.24 -1.65
C VAL A 90 -6.17 -18.96 -1.21
N ALA A 91 -5.06 -19.07 -0.47
CA ALA A 91 -4.25 -17.91 -0.10
C ALA A 91 -3.67 -17.24 -1.35
N ALA A 92 -3.09 -17.99 -2.31
CA ALA A 92 -2.58 -17.40 -3.55
C ALA A 92 -3.66 -16.62 -4.33
N ALA A 93 -4.89 -17.12 -4.38
CA ALA A 93 -6.01 -16.46 -5.05
C ALA A 93 -6.36 -15.09 -4.45
N LEU A 94 -6.13 -14.86 -3.15
CA LEU A 94 -6.34 -13.55 -2.52
C LEU A 94 -5.46 -12.46 -3.15
N GLY A 95 -4.32 -12.82 -3.73
CA GLY A 95 -3.44 -11.90 -4.45
C GLY A 95 -4.06 -11.30 -5.71
N ILE A 96 -5.13 -11.89 -6.26
CA ILE A 96 -5.85 -11.35 -7.43
C ILE A 96 -6.47 -9.98 -7.10
N ILE A 97 -6.91 -9.77 -5.85
CA ILE A 97 -7.53 -8.52 -5.41
C ILE A 97 -6.56 -7.33 -5.59
N PRO A 98 -5.37 -7.29 -4.94
CA PRO A 98 -4.43 -6.19 -5.14
C PRO A 98 -3.92 -6.11 -6.58
N LEU A 99 -3.88 -7.22 -7.34
CA LEU A 99 -3.52 -7.21 -8.76
C LEU A 99 -4.54 -6.41 -9.58
N ALA A 100 -5.83 -6.69 -9.40
CA ALA A 100 -6.91 -5.97 -10.06
C ALA A 100 -6.92 -4.48 -9.69
N VAL A 101 -6.69 -4.14 -8.41
CA VAL A 101 -6.57 -2.75 -7.96
C VAL A 101 -5.36 -2.08 -8.62
N GLY A 102 -4.22 -2.75 -8.70
CA GLY A 102 -3.02 -2.25 -9.36
C GLY A 102 -3.23 -1.98 -10.86
N ILE A 103 -3.94 -2.87 -11.56
CA ILE A 103 -4.35 -2.65 -12.96
C ILE A 103 -5.28 -1.43 -13.05
N GLY A 104 -6.22 -1.26 -12.13
CA GLY A 104 -7.09 -0.08 -12.06
C GLY A 104 -6.31 1.23 -11.98
N TYR A 105 -5.25 1.29 -11.18
CA TYR A 105 -4.35 2.46 -11.13
C TYR A 105 -3.59 2.70 -12.44
N PHE A 106 -3.22 1.65 -13.18
CA PHE A 106 -2.66 1.84 -14.52
C PHE A 106 -3.69 2.42 -15.50
N VAL A 107 -4.94 1.98 -15.44
CA VAL A 107 -6.02 2.54 -16.27
C VAL A 107 -6.24 4.01 -15.93
N ASP A 108 -6.36 4.36 -14.65
CA ASP A 108 -6.49 5.74 -14.17
C ASP A 108 -5.32 6.62 -14.67
N TRP A 109 -4.09 6.13 -14.57
CA TRP A 109 -2.92 6.80 -15.13
C TRP A 109 -3.04 7.06 -16.63
N THR A 110 -3.53 6.09 -17.42
CA THR A 110 -3.73 6.29 -18.86
C THR A 110 -4.82 7.32 -19.17
N MET A 111 -5.92 7.35 -18.40
CA MET A 111 -7.02 8.30 -18.60
C MET A 111 -6.57 9.72 -18.28
N ILE A 112 -5.96 9.96 -17.11
CA ILE A 112 -5.47 11.30 -16.73
C ILE A 112 -4.43 11.81 -17.74
N ARG A 113 -3.57 10.92 -18.24
CA ARG A 113 -2.58 11.28 -19.27
C ARG A 113 -3.23 11.67 -20.60
N ARG A 114 -4.39 11.08 -20.95
CA ARG A 114 -5.14 11.43 -22.16
C ARG A 114 -5.84 12.78 -21.98
N ASP A 115 -6.50 13.00 -20.85
CA ASP A 115 -7.19 14.26 -20.56
C ASP A 115 -6.22 15.45 -20.56
N ALA A 116 -5.03 15.28 -19.96
CA ALA A 116 -3.96 16.29 -19.95
C ALA A 116 -3.37 16.60 -21.33
N ARG A 117 -3.63 15.77 -22.36
CA ARG A 117 -3.20 16.01 -23.75
C ARG A 117 -4.31 16.61 -24.63
N ALA A 118 -5.56 16.52 -24.18
CA ALA A 118 -6.73 17.02 -24.89
C ALA A 118 -7.09 18.47 -24.50
N SER A 119 -6.47 19.01 -23.46
CA SER A 119 -6.55 20.40 -23.00
C SER A 119 -5.34 21.20 -23.47
#